data_AF-A0A0Q3VCG6-F1
#
_entry.id   AF-A0A0Q3VCG6-F1
#
_cell.length_a   1.000
_cell.length_b   1.000
_cell.length_c   1.000
_cell.angle_alpha   90.00
_cell.angle_beta   90.00
_cell.angle_gamma   90.00
#
_symmetry.space_group_name_H-M   'P 1'
#
loop_
_entity.id
_entity.type
_entity.pdbx_description
1 polymer ?
#
loop_
_entity_poly.entity_id
_entity_poly.type
_entity_poly.pdbx_seq_one_letter_code
_entity_poly.pdbx_strand_id
1 'polypeptide(L)'
;SHPALSLEDRTTLCRCLNYEKLTLEACKDLAKNRRIPPGVAVQALASQQCKLQISKPAAAAAAKEGRADPSRTTPRRVAGRASARTRSVSVDLDGGGDEKEVLRLNLQRMQSRVVELERACKEMKGQMSKMAKGKSSFGAASCHQTGGRGLPRLC
;
A
#
# COMPACT_ATOMS: atom_id res chain seq x y z
N SER A 1 22.08 -6.62 20.60
CA SER A 1 21.96 -6.17 19.19
C SER A 1 22.84 -7.02 18.28
N HIS A 2 22.27 -7.66 17.25
CA HIS A 2 22.95 -8.66 16.41
C HIS A 2 24.08 -8.06 15.56
N PRO A 3 25.34 -8.55 15.70
CA PRO A 3 26.48 -8.10 14.89
C PRO A 3 26.44 -8.55 13.42
N ALA A 4 25.69 -9.61 13.11
CA ALA A 4 25.83 -10.37 11.87
C ALA A 4 24.80 -10.04 10.76
N LEU A 5 24.12 -8.89 10.81
CA LEU A 5 23.23 -8.49 9.71
C LEU A 5 24.06 -7.93 8.56
N SER A 6 23.88 -8.49 7.37
CA SER A 6 24.48 -8.01 6.13
C SER A 6 23.93 -6.61 5.77
N LEU A 7 24.60 -5.90 4.86
CA LEU A 7 24.12 -4.60 4.38
C LEU A 7 22.75 -4.73 3.70
N GLU A 8 22.52 -5.84 2.99
CA GLU A 8 21.27 -6.14 2.32
C GLU A 8 20.14 -6.35 3.32
N ASP A 9 20.35 -7.18 4.35
CA ASP A 9 19.34 -7.40 5.40
C ASP A 9 18.97 -6.11 6.11
N ARG A 10 19.96 -5.26 6.40
CA ARG A 10 19.72 -3.93 7.00
C ARG A 10 18.91 -3.05 6.08
N THR A 11 19.17 -3.09 4.77
CA THR A 11 18.41 -2.32 3.77
C THR A 11 16.97 -2.81 3.72
N THR A 12 16.76 -4.12 3.65
CA THR A 12 15.43 -4.75 3.64
C THR A 12 14.64 -4.40 4.90
N LEU A 13 15.25 -4.52 6.09
CA LEU A 13 14.60 -4.16 7.36
C LEU A 13 14.26 -2.67 7.44
N CYS A 14 15.14 -1.79 6.94
CA CYS A 14 14.86 -0.36 6.95
C CYS A 14 13.70 0.02 6.00
N ARG A 15 13.56 -0.66 4.85
CA ARG A 15 12.47 -0.40 3.89
C ARG A 15 11.07 -0.64 4.48
N CYS A 16 10.93 -1.37 5.58
CA CYS A 16 9.66 -1.53 6.29
C CYS A 16 9.20 -0.24 7.00
N LEU A 17 10.07 0.76 7.16
CA LEU A 17 9.73 2.03 7.80
C LEU A 17 9.03 2.98 6.81
N ASN A 18 7.90 3.56 7.24
CA ASN A 18 7.26 4.64 6.49
C ASN A 18 7.95 5.98 6.82
N TYR A 19 8.89 6.39 5.97
CA TYR A 19 9.66 7.62 6.17
C TYR A 19 8.84 8.90 6.05
N GLU A 20 7.63 8.86 5.50
CA GLU A 20 6.75 10.03 5.39
C GLU A 20 6.03 10.33 6.70
N LYS A 21 5.82 9.31 7.55
CA LYS A 21 5.19 9.47 8.87
C LYS A 21 6.19 9.82 9.97
N LEU A 22 7.49 9.70 9.71
CA LEU A 22 8.54 10.13 10.63
C LEU A 22 8.67 11.65 10.64
N THR A 23 9.12 12.21 11.77
CA THR A 23 9.49 13.62 11.87
C THR A 23 10.87 13.86 11.24
N LEU A 24 11.16 15.11 10.86
CA LEU A 24 12.47 15.47 10.32
C LEU A 24 13.62 15.14 11.29
N GLU A 25 13.43 15.37 12.58
CA GLU A 25 14.44 15.04 13.60
C GLU A 25 14.67 13.53 13.70
N ALA A 26 13.62 12.71 13.63
CA ALA A 26 13.78 11.26 13.59
C ALA A 26 14.56 10.79 12.35
N CYS A 27 14.33 11.39 11.18
CA CYS A 27 15.12 11.08 9.97
C CYS A 27 16.58 11.52 10.09
N LYS A 28 16.88 12.65 10.75
CA LYS A 28 18.25 13.08 11.05
C LYS A 28 18.96 12.10 11.99
N ASP A 29 18.27 11.64 13.03
CA ASP A 29 18.84 10.69 13.98
C ASP A 29 19.06 9.31 13.35
N LEU A 30 18.16 8.89 12.45
CA LEU A 30 18.35 7.72 11.61
C LEU A 30 19.62 7.84 10.74
N ALA A 31 19.83 9.01 10.11
CA ALA A 31 20.99 9.25 9.25
C ALA A 31 22.33 9.30 10.03
N LYS A 32 22.33 9.66 11.31
CA LYS A 32 23.52 9.62 12.17
C LYS A 32 23.92 8.19 12.57
N ASN A 33 23.00 7.22 12.45
CA ASN A 33 23.25 5.85 12.86
C ASN A 33 24.04 5.08 11.80
N ARG A 34 25.30 4.72 12.10
CA ARG A 34 26.19 4.00 11.19
C ARG A 34 25.69 2.59 10.80
N ARG A 35 24.69 2.04 11.50
CA ARG A 35 24.07 0.77 11.12
C ARG A 35 23.07 0.92 9.98
N ILE A 36 22.59 2.13 9.72
CA ILE A 36 21.65 2.40 8.63
C ILE A 36 22.43 2.50 7.31
N PRO A 37 22.01 1.77 6.26
CA PRO A 37 22.63 1.89 4.94
C PRO A 37 22.57 3.34 4.42
N PRO A 38 23.64 3.87 3.81
CA PRO A 38 23.65 5.27 3.34
C PRO A 38 22.49 5.63 2.39
N GLY A 39 22.11 4.72 1.48
CA GLY A 39 20.98 4.94 0.57
C GLY A 39 19.64 5.12 1.30
N VAL A 40 19.44 4.36 2.39
CA VAL A 40 18.26 4.50 3.26
C VAL A 40 18.25 5.87 3.94
N ALA A 41 19.39 6.32 4.46
CA ALA A 41 19.49 7.61 5.13
C ALA A 41 19.15 8.77 4.19
N VAL A 42 19.64 8.73 2.94
CA VAL A 42 19.32 9.74 1.92
C VAL A 42 17.83 9.73 1.59
N GLN A 43 17.24 8.55 1.36
CA GLN A 43 15.81 8.40 1.08
C GLN A 43 14.94 8.94 2.23
N ALA A 44 15.28 8.62 3.48
CA ALA A 44 14.56 9.07 4.67
C ALA A 44 14.64 10.60 4.87
N LEU A 45 15.76 11.24 4.53
CA LEU A 45 15.88 12.69 4.58
C LEU A 45 15.13 13.36 3.42
N ALA A 46 15.21 12.79 2.22
CA ALA A 46 14.53 13.32 1.03
C ALA A 46 13.00 13.33 1.19
N SER A 47 12.41 12.31 1.83
CA SER A 47 10.96 12.25 2.10
C SER A 47 10.44 13.42 2.94
N GLN A 48 11.30 14.04 3.75
CA GLN A 48 10.97 15.22 4.56
C GLN A 48 11.17 16.52 3.78
N GLN A 49 12.11 16.55 2.83
CA GLN A 49 12.38 17.73 2.00
C GLN A 49 11.27 18.02 1.00
N CYS A 50 10.56 16.99 0.51
CA CYS A 50 9.35 17.17 -0.32
C CYS A 50 8.25 17.97 0.40
N LYS A 51 8.12 17.83 1.73
CA LYS A 51 7.13 18.59 2.53
C LYS A 51 7.47 20.07 2.63
N LEU A 52 8.76 20.40 2.77
CA LEU A 52 9.23 21.78 2.90
C LEU A 52 9.14 22.57 1.58
N GLN A 53 9.21 21.88 0.43
CA GLN A 53 9.01 22.54 -0.86
C GLN A 53 7.54 22.84 -1.15
N ILE A 54 6.59 22.08 -0.58
CA ILE A 54 5.15 22.37 -0.66
C ILE A 54 4.75 23.47 0.34
N SER A 55 5.42 23.55 1.50
CA SER A 55 5.10 24.54 2.55
C SER A 55 5.86 25.86 2.45
N LYS A 56 6.72 26.06 1.46
CA LYS A 56 7.45 27.32 1.25
C LYS A 56 6.94 27.99 -0.03
N PRO A 57 5.96 28.91 0.04
CA PRO A 57 5.81 29.87 -1.05
C PRO A 57 7.09 30.72 -1.08
N ALA A 58 7.51 31.07 -2.28
CA ALA A 58 8.70 31.84 -2.59
C ALA A 58 8.87 33.08 -1.68
N ALA A 59 9.72 32.97 -0.65
CA ALA A 59 10.18 34.09 0.16
C ALA A 59 11.72 34.18 0.12
N ALA A 60 12.27 34.05 -1.08
CA ALA A 60 13.68 34.33 -1.38
C ALA A 60 13.76 35.21 -2.64
N ALA A 61 13.00 36.31 -2.65
CA ALA A 61 13.08 37.33 -3.68
C ALA A 61 12.62 38.70 -3.13
N ALA A 62 13.13 39.11 -1.97
CA ALA A 62 12.91 40.46 -1.45
C ALA A 62 14.05 40.86 -0.48
N ALA A 63 15.25 41.02 -1.02
CA ALA A 63 16.34 41.73 -0.35
C ALA A 63 17.36 42.19 -1.41
N LYS A 64 16.96 43.16 -2.24
CA LYS A 64 17.88 44.02 -2.99
C LYS A 64 17.34 45.44 -2.97
N GLU A 65 17.51 46.08 -1.83
CA GLU A 65 17.54 47.53 -1.72
C GLU A 65 19.00 47.98 -1.86
N GLY A 66 19.22 49.06 -2.62
CA GLY A 66 20.51 49.72 -2.73
C GLY A 66 20.93 49.99 -4.18
N ARG A 67 20.53 51.15 -4.71
CA ARG A 67 21.11 51.76 -5.91
C ARG A 67 21.71 53.11 -5.53
N ALA A 68 23.04 53.24 -5.61
CA ALA A 68 23.77 54.43 -6.06
C ALA A 68 25.29 54.13 -6.17
N ASP A 69 25.81 54.29 -7.39
CA ASP A 69 27.23 54.37 -7.83
C ASP A 69 27.89 55.69 -7.34
N PRO A 70 29.15 56.09 -7.66
CA PRO A 70 30.29 55.35 -8.25
C PRO A 70 31.68 55.68 -7.64
N SER A 71 32.65 54.75 -7.69
CA SER A 71 34.04 55.06 -8.07
C SER A 71 35.04 53.91 -7.94
N ARG A 72 35.79 53.73 -9.04
CA ARG A 72 37.20 53.36 -9.15
C ARG A 72 37.60 51.86 -9.18
N THR A 73 38.03 51.51 -10.41
CA THR A 73 39.19 50.68 -10.78
C THR A 73 39.10 49.16 -10.57
N THR A 74 38.93 48.46 -11.71
CA THR A 74 39.29 47.04 -11.95
C THR A 74 40.80 46.94 -12.31
N PRO A 75 41.41 45.76 -12.63
CA PRO A 75 40.95 44.36 -12.54
C PRO A 75 42.00 43.36 -11.96
N ARG A 76 41.58 42.16 -11.48
CA ARG A 76 42.24 40.86 -11.85
C ARG A 76 41.54 39.61 -11.28
N ARG A 77 41.20 38.73 -12.25
CA ARG A 77 41.38 37.26 -12.30
C ARG A 77 40.35 36.29 -11.67
N VAL A 78 39.54 35.76 -12.59
CA VAL A 78 39.23 34.35 -12.93
C VAL A 78 38.97 33.34 -11.80
N ALA A 79 37.73 32.83 -11.78
CA ALA A 79 37.36 31.40 -11.83
C ALA A 79 35.83 31.37 -12.00
N GLY A 80 35.27 31.03 -13.16
CA GLY A 80 35.36 29.70 -13.74
C GLY A 80 34.35 28.77 -13.06
N ARG A 81 33.05 28.89 -13.36
CA ARG A 81 32.09 27.82 -13.03
C ARG A 81 31.22 27.52 -14.23
N ALA A 82 31.67 26.48 -14.95
CA ALA A 82 30.95 25.87 -16.05
C ALA A 82 29.61 25.31 -15.55
N SER A 83 28.55 25.72 -16.24
CA SER A 83 27.22 25.14 -16.14
C SER A 83 27.25 23.77 -16.82
N ALA A 84 27.30 22.71 -16.02
CA ALA A 84 27.15 21.33 -16.51
C ALA A 84 25.73 20.85 -16.19
N ARG A 85 24.87 21.12 -17.16
CA ARG A 85 23.53 20.55 -17.34
C ARG A 85 23.66 19.01 -17.39
N THR A 86 23.30 18.31 -16.33
CA THR A 86 23.17 16.84 -16.36
C THR A 86 21.70 16.47 -16.47
N ARG A 87 21.45 15.66 -17.49
CA ARG A 87 20.17 15.13 -17.96
C ARG A 87 19.44 14.34 -16.88
N SER A 88 18.12 14.54 -16.87
CA SER A 88 17.05 13.62 -16.50
C SER A 88 17.44 12.21 -16.02
N VAL A 89 17.01 11.91 -14.81
CA VAL A 89 16.18 10.71 -14.58
C VAL A 89 15.12 11.13 -13.59
N SER A 90 13.94 11.46 -14.12
CA SER A 90 12.71 11.43 -13.33
C SER A 90 12.51 9.97 -12.97
N VAL A 91 13.06 9.57 -11.82
CA VAL A 91 12.59 8.38 -11.13
C VAL A 91 11.31 8.83 -10.45
N ASP A 92 10.19 8.45 -11.06
CA ASP A 92 8.88 8.50 -10.43
C ASP A 92 8.95 7.66 -9.15
N LEU A 93 9.33 8.30 -8.05
CA LEU A 93 9.22 7.72 -6.72
C LEU A 93 7.78 7.91 -6.28
N ASP A 94 6.89 7.18 -6.93
CA ASP A 94 5.50 7.00 -6.56
C ASP A 94 5.42 6.08 -5.33
N GLY A 95 5.81 6.61 -4.17
CA GLY A 95 5.65 5.92 -2.88
C GLY A 95 4.21 5.90 -2.38
N GLY A 96 3.28 6.57 -3.09
CA GLY A 96 1.84 6.60 -2.78
C GLY A 96 1.01 5.61 -3.62
N GLY A 97 1.59 4.99 -4.64
CA GLY A 97 0.92 4.01 -5.51
C GLY A 97 0.71 2.66 -4.83
N ASP A 98 1.60 2.24 -3.94
CA ASP A 98 1.60 0.90 -3.38
C ASP A 98 0.37 0.61 -2.50
N GLU A 99 0.00 1.52 -1.58
CA GLU A 99 -1.17 1.29 -0.71
C GLU A 99 -2.47 1.28 -1.54
N LYS A 100 -2.60 2.21 -2.49
CA LYS A 100 -3.76 2.31 -3.39
C LYS A 100 -3.88 1.08 -4.29
N GLU A 101 -2.76 0.58 -4.81
CA GLU A 101 -2.72 -0.62 -5.64
C GLU A 101 -3.01 -1.88 -4.84
N VAL A 102 -2.50 -1.99 -3.60
CA VAL A 102 -2.84 -3.07 -2.67
C VAL A 102 -4.34 -3.08 -2.35
N LEU A 103 -4.92 -1.91 -2.05
CA LEU A 103 -6.37 -1.74 -1.84
C LEU A 103 -7.17 -2.15 -3.09
N ARG A 104 -6.72 -1.77 -4.28
CA ARG A 104 -7.34 -2.14 -5.56
C ARG A 104 -7.34 -3.65 -5.78
N LEU A 105 -6.19 -4.30 -5.58
CA LEU A 105 -6.04 -5.75 -5.69
C LEU A 105 -6.87 -6.50 -4.64
N ASN A 106 -6.94 -5.98 -3.41
CA ASN A 106 -7.78 -6.55 -2.36
C ASN A 106 -9.27 -6.50 -2.74
N LEU A 107 -9.74 -5.34 -3.22
CA LEU A 107 -11.12 -5.18 -3.68
C LEU A 107 -11.44 -6.14 -4.82
N GLN A 108 -10.55 -6.29 -5.81
CA GLN A 108 -10.72 -7.23 -6.90
C GLN A 108 -10.81 -8.69 -6.41
N ARG A 109 -9.96 -9.06 -5.44
CA ARG A 109 -10.00 -10.39 -4.80
C ARG A 109 -11.32 -10.62 -4.08
N MET A 110 -11.79 -9.63 -3.31
CA MET A 110 -13.08 -9.69 -2.63
C MET A 110 -14.23 -9.85 -3.62
N GLN A 111 -14.24 -9.09 -4.71
CA GLN A 111 -15.26 -9.19 -5.77
C GLN A 111 -15.28 -10.58 -6.41
N SER A 112 -14.11 -11.12 -6.79
CA SER A 112 -14.02 -12.50 -7.34
C SER A 112 -14.60 -13.51 -6.37
N ARG A 113 -14.24 -13.40 -5.08
CA ARG A 113 -14.70 -14.32 -4.05
C ARG A 113 -16.22 -14.25 -3.86
N VAL A 114 -16.80 -13.06 -3.89
CA VAL A 114 -18.26 -12.88 -3.79
C VAL A 114 -18.96 -13.56 -4.97
N VAL A 115 -18.47 -13.36 -6.21
CA VAL A 115 -19.06 -13.99 -7.40
C VAL A 115 -19.01 -15.52 -7.32
N GLU A 116 -17.88 -16.09 -6.88
CA GLU A 116 -17.74 -17.53 -6.65
C GLU A 116 -18.76 -18.04 -5.61
N LEU A 117 -18.89 -17.33 -4.49
CA LEU A 117 -19.82 -17.69 -3.41
C LEU A 117 -21.28 -17.59 -3.88
N GLU A 118 -21.64 -16.54 -4.60
CA GLU A 118 -22.99 -16.39 -5.18
C GLU A 118 -23.32 -17.53 -6.14
N ARG A 119 -22.34 -17.96 -6.95
CA ARG A 119 -22.50 -19.11 -7.86
C ARG A 119 -22.72 -20.40 -7.06
N ALA A 120 -21.93 -20.65 -6.03
CA ALA A 120 -22.07 -21.82 -5.17
C ALA A 120 -23.43 -21.84 -4.45
N CYS A 121 -23.90 -20.68 -3.95
CA CYS A 121 -25.21 -20.55 -3.34
C CYS A 121 -26.35 -20.83 -4.33
N LYS A 122 -26.26 -20.32 -5.57
CA LYS A 122 -27.25 -20.59 -6.62
C LYS A 122 -27.30 -22.08 -6.98
N GLU A 123 -26.14 -22.72 -7.13
CA GLU A 123 -26.03 -24.15 -7.41
C GLU A 123 -26.67 -24.98 -6.29
N MET A 124 -26.27 -24.72 -5.04
CA MET A 124 -26.80 -25.43 -3.88
C MET A 124 -28.32 -25.26 -3.75
N LYS A 125 -28.83 -24.03 -3.97
CA LYS A 125 -30.28 -23.77 -3.98
C LYS A 125 -31.02 -24.55 -5.06
N GLY A 126 -30.42 -24.66 -6.26
CA GLY A 126 -30.95 -25.49 -7.35
C GLY A 126 -30.98 -26.98 -6.98
N GLN A 127 -29.90 -27.50 -6.41
CA GLN A 127 -29.83 -28.89 -5.94
C GLN A 127 -30.86 -29.18 -4.83
N MET A 128 -30.97 -28.29 -3.84
CA MET A 128 -31.98 -28.41 -2.77
C MET A 128 -33.41 -28.40 -3.32
N SER A 129 -33.69 -27.55 -4.32
CA SER A 129 -35.01 -27.50 -4.95
C SER A 129 -35.35 -28.79 -5.70
N LYS A 130 -34.37 -29.40 -6.38
CA LYS A 130 -34.53 -30.70 -7.05
C LYS A 130 -34.79 -31.83 -6.04
N MET A 131 -34.04 -31.84 -4.94
CA MET A 131 -34.23 -32.82 -3.86
C MET A 131 -35.57 -32.66 -3.14
N ALA A 132 -36.07 -31.43 -2.99
CA ALA A 132 -37.39 -31.17 -2.43
C ALA A 132 -38.52 -31.61 -3.38
N LYS A 133 -38.36 -31.42 -4.69
CA LYS A 133 -39.33 -31.86 -5.71
C LYS A 133 -39.38 -33.38 -5.87
N GLY A 134 -38.23 -34.07 -5.75
CA GLY A 134 -38.15 -35.53 -5.85
C GLY A 134 -38.81 -36.30 -4.70
N LYS A 135 -39.13 -35.63 -3.58
CA LYS A 135 -39.84 -36.25 -2.44
C LYS A 135 -41.36 -36.35 -2.65
N SER A 136 -41.94 -35.71 -3.66
CA SER A 136 -43.37 -35.84 -3.97
C SER A 136 -43.69 -36.97 -4.97
N SER A 137 -42.68 -37.63 -5.55
CA SER A 137 -42.86 -38.66 -6.61
C SER A 137 -42.52 -40.09 -6.19
N PHE A 138 -42.06 -40.33 -4.95
CA PHE A 138 -41.76 -41.68 -4.43
C PHE A 138 -42.66 -42.14 -3.27
N GLY A 139 -43.84 -41.53 -3.10
CA GLY A 139 -44.80 -41.89 -2.04
C GLY A 139 -46.23 -42.17 -2.51
N ALA A 140 -46.45 -42.39 -3.82
CA ALA A 140 -47.78 -42.64 -4.36
C ALA A 140 -47.77 -43.87 -5.29
N ALA A 141 -47.43 -45.04 -4.75
CA ALA A 141 -47.83 -46.32 -5.33
C ALA A 141 -47.90 -47.41 -4.26
N SER A 142 -49.14 -47.64 -3.79
CA SER A 142 -49.77 -48.97 -3.68
C SER A 142 -49.29 -49.95 -2.60
N CYS A 143 -50.14 -50.20 -1.60
CA CYS A 143 -50.80 -51.51 -1.52
C CYS A 143 -52.17 -51.39 -0.82
N HIS A 144 -53.17 -52.02 -1.43
CA HIS A 144 -54.52 -52.16 -0.90
C HIS A 144 -54.54 -53.11 0.31
N GLN A 145 -55.41 -52.80 1.28
CA GLN A 145 -56.29 -53.70 2.04
C GLN A 145 -55.76 -55.08 2.45
N THR A 146 -55.71 -55.36 3.76
CA THR A 146 -56.48 -56.42 4.45
C THR A 146 -56.05 -56.58 5.92
N GLY A 147 -57.04 -56.67 6.82
CA GLY A 147 -56.98 -57.61 7.96
C GLY A 147 -56.22 -57.21 9.24
N GLY A 148 -56.96 -56.64 10.20
CA GLY A 148 -57.00 -57.05 11.62
C GLY A 148 -55.72 -57.07 12.46
N ARG A 149 -55.75 -56.36 13.60
CA ARG A 149 -55.81 -56.94 14.97
C ARG A 149 -55.81 -55.82 16.01
N GLY A 150 -56.73 -55.93 16.96
CA GLY A 150 -56.98 -54.96 18.02
C GLY A 150 -55.83 -54.84 19.01
N LEU A 151 -55.79 -53.69 19.69
CA LEU A 151 -54.88 -53.39 20.80
C LEU A 151 -55.33 -54.13 22.07
N PRO A 152 -54.43 -54.74 22.86
CA PRO A 152 -54.81 -55.34 24.13
C PRO A 152 -55.09 -54.23 25.15
N ARG A 153 -56.20 -54.37 25.90
CA ARG A 153 -56.46 -53.52 27.07
C ARG A 153 -55.72 -54.12 28.27
N LEU A 154 -54.95 -53.27 28.94
CA LEU A 154 -54.32 -53.57 30.22
C LEU A 154 -55.33 -53.31 31.33
N CYS A 155 -55.44 -54.27 32.24
CA CYS A 155 -56.23 -54.25 33.47
C CYS A 155 -55.62 -53.30 34.50
#